data_AF-M7Y1V0-F1
#
_entry.id   AF-M7Y1V0-F1
#
_cell.length_a   1.000
_cell.length_b   1.000
_cell.length_c   1.000
_cell.angle_alpha   90.00
_cell.angle_beta   90.00
_cell.angle_gamma   90.00
#
_symmetry.space_group_name_H-M   'P 1'
#
loop_
_entity.id
_entity.type
_entity.pdbx_description
1 polymer ?
#
loop_
_entity_poly.entity_id
_entity_poly.type
_entity_poly.pdbx_seq_one_letter_code
_entity_poly.pdbx_strand_id
1 'polypeptide(L)'
;MGSVGMLVGFFIFLSAFYPISWRYLTLAGIIGKILILAWFLGQFLPELGWNKRTIFHVAFSEIFWMIPLIVVYFRALKVKKYLENQT
;
A
#
# COMPACT_ATOMS: atom_id res chain seq x y z
N MET A 1 -18.95 -2.17 6.15
CA MET A 1 -18.01 -1.30 5.41
C MET A 1 -17.53 -0.09 6.23
N GLY A 2 -18.36 0.52 7.10
CA GLY A 2 -17.95 1.70 7.89
C GLY A 2 -16.81 1.49 8.90
N SER A 3 -16.73 0.32 9.54
CA SER A 3 -15.70 0.01 10.55
C SER A 3 -14.28 -0.10 9.96
N VAL A 4 -14.13 -0.60 8.73
CA VAL A 4 -12.83 -0.69 8.04
C VAL A 4 -12.33 0.70 7.65
N GLY A 5 -13.20 1.56 7.11
CA GLY A 5 -12.85 2.95 6.79
C GLY A 5 -12.45 3.75 8.04
N MET A 6 -13.10 3.49 9.17
CA MET A 6 -12.79 4.13 10.44
C MET A 6 -11.42 3.72 11.00
N LEU A 7 -11.07 2.42 10.92
CA LEU A 7 -9.74 1.92 11.30
C LEU A 7 -8.64 2.51 10.40
N VAL A 8 -8.86 2.56 9.09
CA VAL A 8 -7.90 3.18 8.15
C VAL A 8 -7.70 4.66 8.46
N GLY A 9 -8.80 5.40 8.69
CA GLY A 9 -8.74 6.81 9.08
C GLY A 9 -7.98 7.03 10.39
N PHE A 10 -8.16 6.15 11.37
CA PHE A 10 -7.44 6.20 12.64
C PHE A 10 -5.92 6.00 12.48
N PHE A 11 -5.48 5.02 11.68
CA PHE A 11 -4.05 4.79 11.41
C PHE A 11 -3.40 5.95 10.63
N ILE A 12 -4.12 6.54 9.68
CA ILE A 12 -3.66 7.74 8.96
C ILE A 12 -3.53 8.92 9.93
N PHE A 13 -4.53 9.13 10.80
CA PHE A 13 -4.49 10.19 11.81
C PHE A 13 -3.30 10.01 12.76
N LEU A 14 -3.08 8.80 13.29
CA LEU A 14 -1.93 8.51 14.17
C LEU A 14 -0.58 8.79 13.47
N SER A 15 -0.50 8.56 12.15
CA SER A 15 0.70 8.83 11.36
C SER A 15 1.10 10.30 11.28
N ALA A 16 0.14 11.21 11.37
CA ALA A 16 0.39 12.64 11.27
C ALA A 16 1.10 13.20 12.52
N PHE A 17 0.89 12.56 13.68
CA PHE A 17 1.43 13.02 14.97
C PHE A 17 2.76 12.36 15.35
N TYR A 18 3.10 11.19 14.78
CA TYR A 18 4.36 10.49 15.06
C TYR A 18 5.19 10.26 13.77
N PRO A 19 6.33 10.96 13.58
CA PRO A 19 7.23 10.70 12.43
C PRO A 19 7.86 9.29 12.42
N ILE A 20 7.63 8.49 13.47
CA ILE A 20 8.32 7.22 13.74
C ILE A 20 7.85 6.02 12.90
N SER A 21 6.83 6.11 12.03
CA SER A 21 6.41 4.90 11.32
C SER A 21 6.00 5.05 9.86
N TRP A 22 6.48 6.08 9.15
CA TRP A 22 6.30 6.18 7.69
C TRP A 22 6.66 4.87 6.98
N ARG A 23 7.68 4.15 7.47
CA ARG A 23 8.06 2.80 7.04
C ARG A 23 6.95 1.76 7.25
N TYR A 24 6.38 1.68 8.45
CA TYR A 24 5.35 0.68 8.77
C TYR A 24 4.02 1.00 8.06
N LEU A 25 3.70 2.28 7.85
CA LEU A 25 2.52 2.70 7.11
C LEU A 25 2.65 2.44 5.62
N THR A 26 3.81 2.74 5.02
CA THR A 26 4.06 2.34 3.63
C THR A 26 4.07 0.83 3.49
N LEU A 27 4.64 0.10 4.44
CA LEU A 27 4.59 -1.36 4.45
C LEU A 27 3.14 -1.89 4.52
N ALA A 28 2.33 -1.36 5.42
CA ALA A 28 0.91 -1.71 5.53
C ALA A 28 0.14 -1.37 4.25
N GLY A 29 0.44 -0.23 3.61
CA GLY A 29 -0.14 0.16 2.32
C GLY A 29 0.26 -0.78 1.17
N ILE A 30 1.52 -1.22 1.13
CA ILE A 30 2.00 -2.20 0.15
C ILE A 30 1.31 -3.56 0.37
N ILE A 31 1.25 -4.04 1.61
CA ILE A 31 0.57 -5.30 1.97
C ILE A 31 -0.92 -5.22 1.60
N GLY A 32 -1.59 -4.10 1.91
CA GLY A 32 -2.99 -3.88 1.57
C GLY A 32 -3.23 -3.97 0.06
N LYS A 33 -2.36 -3.37 -0.76
CA LYS A 33 -2.43 -3.48 -2.23
C LYS A 33 -2.23 -4.91 -2.72
N ILE A 34 -1.26 -5.64 -2.17
CA ILE A 34 -1.01 -7.04 -2.54
C ILE A 34 -2.23 -7.90 -2.21
N LEU A 35 -2.86 -7.69 -1.05
CA LEU A 35 -4.07 -8.42 -0.65
C LEU A 35 -5.25 -8.12 -1.57
N ILE A 36 -5.47 -6.85 -1.93
CA ILE A 36 -6.53 -6.47 -2.86
C ILE A 36 -6.27 -7.04 -4.25
N LEU A 37 -5.03 -6.99 -4.74
CA LEU A 37 -4.63 -7.62 -6.00
C LEU A 37 -4.90 -9.13 -5.97
N ALA A 38 -4.49 -9.82 -4.91
CA ALA A 38 -4.70 -11.27 -4.75
C ALA A 38 -6.19 -11.62 -4.71
N TRP A 39 -6.98 -10.86 -3.95
CA TRP A 39 -8.44 -11.01 -3.91
C TRP A 39 -9.06 -10.80 -5.30
N PHE A 40 -8.66 -9.74 -5.99
CA PHE A 40 -9.17 -9.42 -7.32
C PHE A 40 -8.83 -10.50 -8.34
N LEU A 41 -7.60 -11.01 -8.34
CA LEU A 41 -7.17 -12.08 -9.26
C LEU A 41 -7.82 -13.44 -8.92
N GLY A 42 -8.06 -13.73 -7.64
CA GLY A 42 -8.58 -15.04 -7.20
C GLY A 42 -10.11 -15.16 -7.23
N GLN A 43 -10.84 -14.11 -6.90
CA GLN A 43 -12.31 -14.13 -6.80
C GLN A 43 -12.98 -13.38 -7.94
N PHE A 44 -12.45 -12.23 -8.35
CA PHE A 44 -13.16 -11.33 -9.27
C PHE A 44 -12.81 -11.55 -10.75
N LEU A 45 -11.54 -11.87 -11.03
CA LEU A 45 -11.04 -12.15 -12.38
C LEU A 45 -11.68 -13.40 -13.02
N PRO A 46 -11.92 -14.53 -12.31
CA PRO A 46 -12.56 -15.71 -12.90
C PRO A 46 -13.99 -15.43 -13.36
N GLU A 47 -14.71 -14.53 -12.69
CA GLU A 47 -16.10 -14.17 -13.03
C GLU A 47 -16.18 -13.19 -14.20
N LEU A 48 -15.28 -12.18 -14.27
CA LEU A 48 -15.30 -11.16 -15.33
C LEU A 48 -14.49 -11.52 -16.58
N GLY A 49 -13.51 -12.42 -16.44
CA GLY A 49 -12.54 -12.73 -17.48
C GLY A 49 -11.56 -11.59 -17.80
N TRP A 50 -10.59 -11.89 -18.66
CA TRP A 50 -9.58 -10.93 -19.12
C TRP A 50 -10.16 -9.98 -20.17
N ASN A 51 -10.70 -8.85 -19.71
CA ASN A 51 -11.17 -7.77 -20.58
C ASN A 51 -10.26 -6.53 -20.48
N LYS A 52 -10.30 -5.62 -21.47
CA LYS A 52 -9.49 -4.37 -21.49
C LYS A 52 -9.66 -3.56 -20.20
N ARG A 53 -10.88 -3.53 -19.63
CA ARG A 53 -11.20 -2.88 -18.35
C ARG A 53 -10.44 -3.51 -17.17
N THR A 54 -10.45 -4.84 -17.09
CA THR A 54 -9.82 -5.62 -16.02
C THR A 54 -8.30 -5.50 -16.06
N ILE A 55 -7.73 -5.54 -17.27
CA ILE A 55 -6.29 -5.33 -17.49
C ILE A 55 -5.88 -3.93 -17.05
N PHE A 56 -6.65 -2.90 -17.39
CA PHE A 56 -6.36 -1.53 -16.96
C PHE A 56 -6.41 -1.36 -15.44
N HIS A 57 -7.39 -2.00 -14.78
CA HIS A 57 -7.50 -1.97 -13.32
C HIS A 57 -6.25 -2.58 -12.67
N VAL A 58 -5.87 -3.80 -13.07
CA VAL A 58 -4.70 -4.49 -12.50
C VAL A 58 -3.39 -3.76 -12.83
N ALA A 59 -3.17 -3.41 -14.10
CA ALA A 59 -1.92 -2.80 -14.53
C ALA A 59 -1.72 -1.38 -13.99
N PHE A 60 -2.76 -0.54 -14.04
CA PHE A 60 -2.63 0.89 -13.75
C PHE A 60 -3.04 1.24 -12.32
N SER A 61 -4.11 0.63 -11.78
CA SER A 61 -4.58 0.97 -10.43
C SER A 61 -3.83 0.22 -9.34
N GLU A 62 -3.47 -1.05 -9.61
CA GLU A 62 -2.71 -1.85 -8.65
C GLU A 62 -1.20 -1.75 -8.87
N ILE A 63 -0.71 -2.19 -10.03
CA ILE A 63 0.75 -2.35 -10.27
C ILE A 63 1.46 -0.99 -10.41
N PHE A 64 0.98 -0.09 -11.26
CA PHE A 64 1.63 1.20 -11.47
C PHE A 64 1.68 2.04 -10.18
N TRP A 65 0.62 1.99 -9.38
CA TRP A 65 0.54 2.71 -8.10
C TRP A 65 1.40 2.10 -6.97
N MET A 66 1.85 0.85 -7.11
CA MET A 66 2.84 0.27 -6.19
C MET A 66 4.23 0.88 -6.37
N ILE A 67 4.59 1.35 -7.57
CA ILE A 67 5.90 1.93 -7.87
C ILE A 67 6.24 3.10 -6.93
N PRO A 68 5.42 4.16 -6.81
CA PRO A 68 5.73 5.27 -5.90
C PRO A 68 5.77 4.82 -4.43
N LEU A 69 4.89 3.89 -4.02
CA LEU A 69 4.89 3.36 -2.64
C LEU A 69 6.21 2.65 -2.30
N ILE A 70 6.74 1.86 -3.22
CA ILE A 70 8.03 1.19 -3.07
C ILE A 70 9.16 2.21 -2.97
N VAL A 71 9.15 3.26 -3.80
CA VAL A 71 10.16 4.34 -3.75
C VAL A 71 10.14 5.05 -2.40
N VAL A 72 8.97 5.40 -1.88
CA VAL A 72 8.82 6.02 -0.55
C VAL A 72 9.29 5.09 0.55
N TYR A 73 8.98 3.79 0.46
CA TYR A 73 9.45 2.79 1.41
C TYR A 73 10.98 2.70 1.44
N PHE A 74 11.65 2.70 0.28
CA PHE A 74 13.12 2.72 0.22
C PHE A 74 13.72 3.99 0.81
N ARG A 75 13.08 5.15 0.60
CA ARG A 75 13.51 6.41 1.24
C ARG A 75 13.38 6.32 2.76
N ALA A 76 12.29 5.75 3.27
CA ALA A 76 12.10 5.55 4.70
C ALA A 76 13.17 4.62 5.31
N LEU A 77 13.59 3.58 4.59
CA LEU A 77 14.70 2.72 5.02
C LEU A 77 16.05 3.45 5.07
N LYS A 78 16.34 4.31 4.08
CA LYS A 78 17.56 5.12 4.08
C LYS A 78 17.61 6.08 5.27
N VAL A 79 16.49 6.73 5.59
CA VAL A 79 16.40 7.64 6.75
C VAL A 79 16.60 6.88 8.06
N LYS A 80 15.96 5.71 8.24
CA LYS A 80 16.17 4.88 9.42
C LYS A 80 17.64 4.49 9.60
N LYS A 81 18.28 4.01 8.52
CA LYS A 81 19.70 3.62 8.54
C LYS A 81 20.62 4.80 8.86
N TYR A 82 20.29 6.00 8.37
CA TYR A 82 21.05 7.22 8.69
C TYR A 82 20.95 7.57 10.18
N LEU A 83 19.73 7.54 10.75
CA LEU A 83 19.51 7.85 12.17
C LEU A 83 20.19 6.83 13.09
N GLU A 84 20.16 5.53 12.75
CA GLU A 84 20.88 4.48 13.49
C GLU A 84 22.40 4.63 13.43
N ASN A 85 22.95 5.27 12.39
CA ASN A 85 24.39 5.52 12.25
C ASN A 85 24.88 6.77 12.99
N GLN A 86 23.97 7.62 13.49
CA GLN A 86 24.29 8.85 14.23
C GLN A 86 24.14 8.71 15.75
N THR A 87 23.73 7.54 16.23
CA THR A 87 23.59 7.22 17.67
C THR A 87 24.66 6.22 18.04
#